data_AF-A0A9P3CB95-F1
#
_entry.id   AF-A0A9P3CB95-F1
#
_cell.length_a   1.000
_cell.length_b   1.000
_cell.length_c   1.000
_cell.angle_alpha   90.00
_cell.angle_beta   90.00
_cell.angle_gamma   90.00
#
_symmetry.space_group_name_H-M   'P 1'
#
loop_
_entity.id
_entity.type
_entity.pdbx_description
1 polymer ?
#
loop_
_entity_poly.entity_id
_entity_poly.type
_entity_poly.pdbx_seq_one_letter_code
_entity_poly.pdbx_strand_id
1 'polypeptide(L)'
;MPQPEDLVHLPPEEQKLRKREWNRDPVNDLFPRIPDLALERVLDIIIDKGFTYNLSVSKFANSRRITSIIVAHVRHAYSDYDKLLRENVERYEARKRCGPQVWKVLREWSPWDKDNEVLERCFRATLLTPEERDPSWDPMDVDDESDVEGDPMDLD
;
A
#
# COMPACT_ATOMS: atom_id res chain seq x y z
N MET A 1 4.31 0.00 -23.65
CA MET A 1 4.68 -0.88 -22.53
C MET A 1 4.10 -2.26 -22.83
N PRO A 2 4.76 -3.36 -22.45
CA PRO A 2 4.23 -4.70 -22.64
C PRO A 2 2.94 -4.89 -21.82
N GLN A 3 2.03 -5.72 -22.31
CA GLN A 3 0.75 -5.99 -21.64
C GLN A 3 0.95 -7.08 -20.57
N PRO A 4 0.12 -7.14 -19.51
CA PRO A 4 0.23 -8.19 -18.48
C PRO A 4 0.13 -9.62 -19.04
N GLU A 5 -0.57 -9.77 -20.16
CA GLU A 5 -0.74 -11.01 -20.93
C GLU A 5 0.58 -11.51 -21.54
N ASP A 6 1.57 -10.63 -21.75
CA ASP A 6 2.91 -11.00 -22.23
C ASP A 6 3.76 -11.69 -21.14
N LEU A 7 3.35 -11.63 -19.86
CA LEU A 7 4.08 -12.20 -18.74
C LEU A 7 3.77 -13.69 -18.50
N VAL A 8 2.64 -14.19 -19.00
CA VAL A 8 2.15 -15.55 -18.70
C VAL A 8 3.10 -16.63 -19.22
N HIS A 9 3.92 -16.31 -20.23
CA HIS A 9 4.85 -17.24 -20.88
C HIS A 9 6.28 -17.19 -20.33
N LEU A 10 6.58 -16.27 -19.41
CA LEU A 10 7.93 -16.09 -18.86
C LEU A 10 8.12 -16.91 -17.57
N PRO A 11 9.37 -17.27 -17.20
CA PRO A 11 9.64 -17.90 -15.92
C PRO A 11 9.27 -16.98 -14.73
N PRO A 12 8.87 -17.51 -13.56
CA PRO A 12 8.36 -16.73 -12.44
C PRO A 12 9.31 -15.61 -11.97
N GLU A 13 10.62 -15.86 -11.99
CA GLU A 13 11.66 -14.88 -11.63
C GLU A 13 11.66 -13.68 -12.60
N GLU A 14 11.52 -13.93 -13.89
CA GLU A 14 11.48 -12.87 -14.91
C GLU A 14 10.15 -12.11 -14.87
N GLN A 15 9.04 -12.80 -14.56
CA GLN A 15 7.76 -12.14 -14.32
C GLN A 15 7.85 -11.15 -13.15
N LYS A 16 8.48 -11.54 -12.04
CA LYS A 16 8.69 -10.66 -10.88
C LYS A 16 9.53 -9.44 -11.25
N LEU A 17 10.64 -9.64 -11.98
CA LEU A 17 11.51 -8.55 -12.42
C LEU A 17 10.74 -7.54 -13.29
N ARG A 18 9.97 -8.02 -14.28
CA ARG A 18 9.18 -7.15 -15.16
C ARG A 18 8.09 -6.40 -14.40
N LYS A 19 7.38 -7.07 -13.49
CA LYS A 19 6.38 -6.41 -12.61
C LYS A 19 7.03 -5.34 -11.73
N ARG A 20 8.25 -5.57 -11.23
CA ARG A 20 9.02 -4.58 -10.46
C ARG A 20 9.27 -3.34 -11.30
N GLU A 21 9.80 -3.49 -12.51
CA GLU A 21 10.08 -2.39 -13.42
C GLU A 21 8.81 -1.58 -13.77
N TRP A 22 7.70 -2.25 -14.07
CA TRP A 22 6.47 -1.58 -14.46
C TRP A 22 5.79 -0.82 -13.32
N ASN A 23 5.96 -1.27 -12.08
CA ASN A 23 5.40 -0.60 -10.91
C ASN A 23 6.35 0.48 -10.36
N ARG A 24 7.65 0.40 -10.64
CA ARG A 24 8.67 1.36 -10.16
C ARG A 24 8.43 2.77 -10.66
N ASP A 25 8.15 2.94 -11.96
CA ASP A 25 7.91 4.27 -12.55
C ASP A 25 6.62 4.91 -11.99
N PRO A 26 5.46 4.23 -11.95
CA PRO A 26 4.25 4.76 -11.31
C PRO A 26 4.40 5.09 -9.82
N VAL A 27 5.13 4.26 -9.06
CA VAL A 27 5.39 4.54 -7.63
C VAL A 27 6.22 5.82 -7.48
N ASN A 28 7.27 5.99 -8.29
CA ASN A 28 8.08 7.20 -8.29
C ASN A 28 7.32 8.44 -8.80
N ASP A 29 6.39 8.30 -9.76
CA ASP A 29 5.52 9.39 -10.22
C ASP A 29 4.64 9.91 -9.07
N LEU A 30 4.10 9.00 -8.25
CA LEU A 30 3.25 9.36 -7.10
C LEU A 30 4.05 9.84 -5.89
N PHE A 31 5.19 9.19 -5.60
CA PHE A 31 6.03 9.43 -4.42
C PHE A 31 7.49 9.65 -4.81
N PRO A 32 7.84 10.80 -5.40
CA PRO A 32 9.17 11.04 -5.96
C PRO A 32 10.29 11.14 -4.91
N ARG A 33 9.96 11.26 -3.63
CA ARG A 33 10.94 11.32 -2.51
C ARG A 33 10.92 10.08 -1.63
N ILE A 34 10.36 8.97 -2.12
CA ILE A 34 10.41 7.70 -1.40
C ILE A 34 11.87 7.23 -1.24
N PRO A 35 12.31 6.82 -0.04
CA PRO A 35 13.63 6.23 0.14
C PRO A 35 13.78 4.92 -0.64
N ASP A 36 14.96 4.63 -1.19
CA ASP A 36 15.21 3.41 -1.98
C ASP A 36 14.81 2.13 -1.23
N LEU A 37 15.15 2.02 0.06
CA LEU A 37 14.79 0.86 0.87
C LEU A 37 13.26 0.69 1.01
N ALA A 38 12.52 1.80 1.13
CA ALA A 38 11.07 1.77 1.22
C ALA A 38 10.45 1.43 -0.14
N LEU A 39 11.01 1.98 -1.23
CA LEU A 39 10.60 1.70 -2.60
C LEU A 39 10.70 0.21 -2.89
N GLU A 40 11.84 -0.41 -2.62
CA GLU A 40 12.03 -1.84 -2.89
C GLU A 40 11.04 -2.70 -2.09
N ARG A 41 10.80 -2.38 -0.81
CA ARG A 41 9.81 -3.10 0.01
C ARG A 41 8.38 -2.93 -0.48
N VAL A 42 8.00 -1.73 -0.90
CA VAL A 42 6.68 -1.47 -1.49
C VAL A 42 6.50 -2.23 -2.79
N LEU A 43 7.53 -2.30 -3.64
CA LEU A 43 7.51 -3.07 -4.87
C LEU A 43 7.35 -4.57 -4.61
N ASP A 44 8.05 -5.12 -3.61
CA ASP A 44 7.89 -6.51 -3.21
C ASP A 44 6.44 -6.78 -2.76
N ILE A 45 5.86 -5.92 -1.90
CA ILE A 45 4.46 -6.04 -1.46
C ILE A 45 3.48 -5.97 -2.64
N ILE A 46 3.71 -5.07 -3.59
CA ILE A 46 2.89 -4.93 -4.80
C ILE A 46 2.90 -6.23 -5.63
N ILE A 47 4.09 -6.81 -5.81
CA ILE A 47 4.28 -8.03 -6.60
C ILE A 47 3.64 -9.22 -5.90
N ASP A 48 3.80 -9.33 -4.57
CA ASP A 48 3.22 -10.40 -3.75
C ASP A 48 1.70 -10.33 -3.74
N LYS A 49 1.10 -9.13 -3.70
CA LYS A 49 -0.35 -8.92 -3.86
C LYS A 49 -0.84 -9.13 -5.30
N GLY A 50 0.03 -9.50 -6.24
CA GLY A 50 -0.32 -9.72 -7.64
C GLY A 50 -0.70 -8.45 -8.41
N PHE A 51 -0.46 -7.26 -7.85
CA PHE A 51 -0.77 -6.01 -8.51
C PHE A 51 0.28 -5.69 -9.59
N THR A 52 -0.20 -5.37 -10.79
CA THR A 52 0.64 -4.91 -11.89
C THR A 52 -0.03 -3.69 -12.49
N TYR A 53 0.72 -2.59 -12.60
CA TYR A 53 0.23 -1.39 -13.26
C TYR A 53 -0.23 -1.73 -14.68
N ASN A 54 -1.52 -1.51 -14.95
CA ASN A 54 -2.16 -1.87 -16.22
C ASN A 54 -2.75 -0.62 -16.87
N LEU A 55 -2.36 -0.33 -18.11
CA LEU A 55 -2.85 0.82 -18.89
C LEU A 55 -4.33 0.69 -19.27
N SER A 56 -4.87 -0.53 -19.29
CA SER A 56 -6.30 -0.79 -19.51
C SER A 56 -7.17 -0.41 -18.31
N VAL A 57 -6.54 -0.22 -17.13
CA VAL A 57 -7.20 0.27 -15.91
C VAL A 57 -7.00 1.79 -15.83
N SER A 58 -8.00 2.52 -15.32
CA SER A 58 -7.90 3.97 -15.21
C SER A 58 -6.69 4.38 -14.36
N LYS A 59 -5.97 5.44 -14.79
CA LYS A 59 -4.83 6.00 -14.03
C LYS A 59 -5.19 6.24 -12.57
N PHE A 60 -6.43 6.66 -12.32
CA PHE A 60 -6.97 6.88 -11.00
C PHE A 60 -7.04 5.61 -10.14
N ALA A 61 -7.58 4.50 -10.67
CA ALA A 61 -7.69 3.24 -9.94
C ALA A 61 -6.31 2.63 -9.64
N ASN A 62 -5.37 2.72 -10.59
CA ASN A 62 -3.98 2.32 -10.36
C ASN A 62 -3.33 3.16 -9.26
N SER A 63 -3.49 4.49 -9.32
CA SER A 63 -2.92 5.40 -8.33
C SER A 63 -3.49 5.15 -6.95
N ARG A 64 -4.79 4.87 -6.85
CA ARG A 64 -5.46 4.52 -5.59
C ARG A 64 -4.85 3.27 -4.98
N ARG A 65 -4.70 2.19 -5.74
CA ARG A 65 -4.12 0.92 -5.23
C ARG A 65 -2.68 1.11 -4.74
N ILE A 66 -1.83 1.77 -5.53
CA ILE A 66 -0.45 2.06 -5.15
C ILE A 66 -0.40 2.88 -3.86
N THR A 67 -1.23 3.93 -3.79
CA THR A 67 -1.33 4.79 -2.60
C THR A 67 -1.77 3.99 -1.37
N SER A 68 -2.77 3.11 -1.48
CA SER A 68 -3.20 2.27 -0.36
C SER A 68 -2.07 1.38 0.16
N ILE A 69 -1.30 0.74 -0.73
CA ILE A 69 -0.17 -0.10 -0.35
C ILE A 69 0.91 0.72 0.37
N ILE A 70 1.18 1.94 -0.11
CA ILE A 70 2.17 2.82 0.51
C ILE A 70 1.69 3.32 1.87
N VAL A 71 0.41 3.70 2.01
CA VAL A 71 -0.17 4.09 3.30
C VAL A 71 -0.06 2.94 4.31
N ALA A 72 -0.36 1.71 3.90
CA ALA A 72 -0.20 0.52 4.72
C ALA A 72 1.28 0.31 5.11
N HIS A 73 2.20 0.35 4.15
CA HIS A 73 3.63 0.21 4.41
C HIS A 73 4.14 1.26 5.39
N VAL A 74 3.79 2.54 5.20
CA VAL A 74 4.18 3.64 6.07
C VAL A 74 3.61 3.44 7.48
N ARG A 75 2.36 3.00 7.59
CA ARG A 75 1.74 2.70 8.89
C ARG A 75 2.52 1.62 9.65
N HIS A 76 2.85 0.51 9.01
CA HIS A 76 3.55 -0.59 9.68
C HIS A 76 5.03 -0.28 9.95
N ALA A 77 5.75 0.34 9.01
CA ALA A 77 7.19 0.49 9.10
C ALA A 77 7.66 1.82 9.72
N TYR A 78 6.85 2.88 9.66
CA TYR A 78 7.25 4.24 10.04
C TYR A 78 6.38 4.86 11.13
N SER A 79 5.58 4.05 11.82
CA SER A 79 4.74 4.53 12.93
C SER A 79 4.68 3.53 14.07
N ASP A 80 4.17 3.98 15.22
CA ASP A 80 3.98 3.13 16.39
C ASP A 80 2.81 2.12 16.26
N TYR A 81 2.21 1.97 15.07
CA TYR A 81 1.04 1.12 14.83
C TYR A 81 1.24 -0.32 15.33
N ASP A 82 2.32 -1.00 14.93
CA ASP A 82 2.59 -2.38 15.34
C ASP A 82 2.90 -2.51 16.85
N LYS A 83 3.33 -1.42 17.49
CA LYS A 83 3.49 -1.37 18.95
C LYS A 83 2.12 -1.25 19.63
N LEU A 84 1.26 -0.36 19.14
CA LEU A 84 -0.10 -0.17 19.66
C LEU A 84 -0.94 -1.44 19.52
N LEU A 85 -0.82 -2.17 18.41
CA LEU A 85 -1.51 -3.45 18.23
C LEU A 85 -1.05 -4.50 19.24
N ARG A 86 0.25 -4.59 19.53
CA ARG A 86 0.79 -5.49 20.57
C ARG A 86 0.32 -5.12 21.98
N GLU A 87 -0.03 -3.86 22.21
CA GLU A 87 -0.62 -3.37 23.46
C GLU A 87 -2.15 -3.58 23.53
N ASN A 88 -2.73 -4.37 22.61
CA ASN A 88 -4.17 -4.61 22.47
C ASN A 88 -5.01 -3.34 22.23
N VAL A 89 -4.41 -2.30 21.64
CA VAL A 89 -5.18 -1.12 21.18
C VAL A 89 -5.99 -1.52 19.95
N GLU A 90 -7.26 -1.12 19.92
CA GLU A 90 -8.15 -1.35 18.78
C GLU A 90 -7.53 -0.76 17.49
N ARG A 91 -7.63 -1.49 16.36
CA ARG A 91 -7.02 -1.10 15.07
C ARG A 91 -7.39 0.32 14.64
N TYR A 92 -8.66 0.72 14.84
CA TYR A 92 -9.11 2.07 14.52
C TYR A 92 -8.41 3.13 15.38
N GLU A 93 -8.38 2.93 16.70
CA GLU A 93 -7.73 3.84 17.63
C GLU A 93 -6.21 3.90 17.39
N ALA A 94 -5.58 2.76 17.07
CA ALA A 94 -4.18 2.70 16.68
C ALA A 94 -3.91 3.53 15.41
N ARG A 95 -4.76 3.40 14.37
CA ARG A 95 -4.68 4.21 13.13
C ARG A 95 -4.84 5.70 13.43
N LYS A 96 -5.76 6.07 14.31
CA LYS A 96 -5.98 7.47 14.70
C LYS A 96 -4.78 8.05 15.44
N ARG A 97 -4.17 7.30 16.36
CA ARG A 97 -2.99 7.72 17.12
C ARG A 97 -1.74 7.83 16.26
N CYS A 98 -1.52 6.88 15.34
CA CYS A 98 -0.37 6.89 14.44
C CYS A 98 -0.56 7.79 13.21
N GLY A 99 -1.80 8.20 12.92
CA GLY A 99 -2.18 9.02 11.76
C GLY A 99 -1.27 10.24 11.53
N PRO A 100 -0.97 11.08 12.53
CA PRO A 100 -0.07 12.22 12.36
C PRO A 100 1.35 11.82 11.92
N GLN A 101 1.90 10.72 12.45
CA GLN A 101 3.21 10.20 12.05
C GLN A 101 3.19 9.72 10.60
N VAL A 102 2.17 8.92 10.25
CA VAL A 102 1.98 8.39 8.89
C VAL A 102 1.80 9.52 7.89
N TRP A 103 0.95 10.50 8.19
CA TRP A 103 0.69 11.64 7.31
C TRP A 103 1.95 12.47 7.06
N LYS A 104 2.77 12.67 8.09
CA LYS A 104 4.04 13.39 7.97
C LYS A 104 4.97 12.71 6.96
N VAL A 105 5.16 11.39 7.08
CA VAL A 105 6.02 10.62 6.17
C VAL A 105 5.46 10.62 4.75
N LEU A 106 4.14 10.44 4.59
CA LEU A 106 3.49 10.49 3.27
C LEU A 106 3.69 11.84 2.58
N ARG A 107 3.59 12.95 3.33
CA ARG A 107 3.84 14.32 2.81
C ARG A 107 5.30 14.57 2.48
N GLU A 108 6.23 13.97 3.23
CA GLU A 108 7.66 14.04 2.92
C GLU A 108 7.99 13.29 1.61
N TRP A 109 7.36 12.14 1.37
CA TRP A 109 7.58 11.31 0.19
C TRP A 109 6.85 11.82 -1.07
N SER A 110 5.69 12.45 -0.89
CA SER A 110 4.89 13.09 -1.94
C SER A 110 4.83 14.61 -1.68
N PRO A 111 5.92 15.35 -1.95
CA PRO A 111 6.02 16.80 -1.71
C PRO A 111 5.22 17.64 -2.72
N TRP A 112 4.42 17.02 -3.61
CA TRP A 112 3.68 17.73 -4.64
C TRP A 112 2.92 18.91 -4.03
N ASP A 113 3.28 20.12 -4.46
CA ASP A 113 2.69 21.41 -4.06
C ASP A 113 1.19 21.53 -4.46
N LYS A 114 0.66 20.49 -5.14
CA LYS A 114 -0.72 20.35 -5.57
C LYS A 114 -1.38 19.23 -4.78
N ASP A 115 -2.57 19.51 -4.27
CA ASP A 115 -3.40 18.57 -3.53
C ASP A 115 -3.45 17.19 -4.21
N ASN A 116 -2.70 16.23 -3.67
CA ASN A 116 -2.81 14.83 -4.09
C ASN A 116 -4.10 14.27 -3.48
N GLU A 117 -5.21 14.55 -4.14
CA GLU A 117 -6.55 14.17 -3.69
C GLU A 117 -6.66 12.66 -3.45
N VAL A 118 -5.98 11.84 -4.27
CA VAL A 118 -5.95 10.39 -4.09
C VAL A 118 -5.25 10.01 -2.79
N LEU A 119 -4.08 10.61 -2.51
CA LEU A 119 -3.35 10.41 -1.26
C LEU A 119 -4.18 10.80 -0.04
N GLU A 120 -4.76 12.00 -0.07
CA GLU A 120 -5.55 12.52 1.05
C GLU A 120 -6.80 11.69 1.29
N ARG A 121 -7.53 11.32 0.22
CA ARG A 121 -8.73 10.47 0.34
C ARG A 121 -8.38 9.07 0.84
N CYS A 122 -7.32 8.43 0.31
CA CYS A 122 -6.87 7.14 0.82
C CYS A 122 -6.49 7.24 2.30
N PHE A 123 -5.70 8.25 2.68
CA PHE A 123 -5.30 8.42 4.07
C PHE A 123 -6.52 8.66 4.98
N ARG A 124 -7.43 9.58 4.62
CA ARG A 124 -8.65 9.85 5.40
C ARG A 124 -9.52 8.61 5.54
N ALA A 125 -9.65 7.80 4.50
CA ALA A 125 -10.42 6.55 4.57
C ALA A 125 -9.86 5.55 5.60
N THR A 126 -8.55 5.58 5.90
CA THR A 126 -7.99 4.76 7.01
C THR A 126 -8.35 5.27 8.41
N LEU A 127 -8.72 6.54 8.52
CA LEU A 127 -9.08 7.20 9.78
C LEU A 127 -10.60 7.21 10.05
N LEU A 128 -11.40 6.61 9.16
CA LEU A 128 -12.83 6.41 9.38
C LEU A 128 -13.08 5.10 10.13
N THR A 129 -14.21 5.06 10.84
CA THR A 129 -14.69 3.81 11.44
C THR A 129 -15.13 2.85 10.32
N PRO A 130 -15.20 1.52 10.59
CA PRO A 130 -15.68 0.56 9.59
C PRO A 130 -17.07 0.89 9.02
N GLU A 131 -17.94 1.50 9.82
CA GLU A 131 -19.32 1.87 9.45
C GLU A 131 -19.36 3.10 8.52
N GLU A 132 -18.41 4.02 8.68
CA GLU A 132 -18.30 5.25 7.88
C GLU A 132 -17.41 5.08 6.65
N ARG A 133 -16.69 3.95 6.55
CA ARG A 133 -15.76 3.69 5.46
C ARG A 133 -16.51 3.31 4.19
N ASP A 134 -16.32 4.10 3.14
CA ASP A 134 -16.77 3.74 1.79
C ASP A 134 -15.94 2.54 1.28
N PRO A 135 -16.56 1.36 1.01
CA PRO A 135 -15.85 0.20 0.50
C PRO A 135 -15.11 0.48 -0.80
N SER A 136 -15.60 1.44 -1.59
CA SER A 136 -14.93 1.83 -2.82
C SER A 136 -13.61 2.57 -2.58
N TRP A 137 -13.35 3.11 -1.39
CA TRP A 137 -12.15 3.89 -1.03
C TRP A 137 -11.32 3.32 0.08
N ASP A 138 -11.68 2.12 0.49
CA ASP A 138 -11.10 1.40 1.59
C ASP A 138 -9.65 0.95 1.32
N PRO A 139 -8.65 1.58 1.96
CA PRO A 139 -7.25 1.22 1.77
C PRO A 139 -6.87 0.00 2.60
N MET A 140 -7.69 -0.40 3.57
CA MET A 140 -7.47 -1.60 4.38
C MET A 140 -8.00 -2.85 3.69
N ASP A 141 -8.95 -2.72 2.76
CA ASP A 141 -9.42 -3.83 1.91
C ASP A 141 -8.27 -4.37 1.05
N VAL A 142 -7.30 -3.52 0.70
CA VAL A 142 -6.08 -3.93 0.02
C VAL A 142 -5.20 -4.83 0.91
N ASP A 143 -5.35 -4.76 2.22
CA ASP A 143 -4.67 -5.64 3.20
C ASP A 143 -5.53 -6.83 3.64
N ASP A 144 -6.76 -6.98 3.15
CA ASP A 144 -7.63 -8.11 3.46
C ASP A 144 -7.57 -9.18 2.35
N GLU A 145 -6.37 -9.72 2.15
CA GLU A 145 -6.22 -11.11 1.72
C GLU A 145 -5.77 -11.88 2.96
N SER A 146 -6.75 -12.39 3.68
CA SER A 146 -6.57 -13.46 4.65
C SER A 146 -6.01 -14.68 3.94
N ASP A 147 -4.68 -14.83 3.99
CA ASP A 147 -4.04 -16.09 4.31
C ASP A 147 -2.60 -15.84 4.78
N VAL A 148 -2.48 -15.36 6.03
CA VAL A 148 -1.54 -16.04 6.92
C VAL A 148 -2.28 -17.30 7.38
N GLU A 149 -2.30 -18.33 6.53
CA GLU A 149 -2.50 -19.69 7.02
C GLU A 149 -1.39 -19.96 8.03
N GLY A 150 -1.79 -20.12 9.30
CA GLY A 150 -0.91 -20.56 10.38
C GLY A 150 -0.65 -19.48 11.43
N ASP A 151 -1.56 -19.36 12.40
CA ASP A 151 -1.18 -19.04 13.77
C ASP A 151 -0.71 -20.36 14.42
N PRO A 152 0.60 -20.60 14.61
CA PRO A 152 1.11 -21.86 15.15
C PRO A 152 1.25 -21.77 16.68
N MET A 153 0.23 -21.24 17.36
CA MET A 153 0.22 -21.12 18.82
C MET A 153 -0.93 -21.88 19.50
N ASP A 154 -1.44 -22.93 18.85
CA ASP A 154 -2.08 -24.05 19.56
C ASP A 154 -1.08 -25.22 19.65
N LEU A 155 -0.20 -25.13 20.65
CA LEU A 155 0.50 -26.29 21.20
C LEU A 155 -0.22 -26.68 22.49
N ASP A 156 -1.02 -27.75 22.41
CA ASP A 156 -1.47 -28.53 23.56
C ASP A 156 -0.48 -29.68 23.81
#